data_AF-A0A1W6KFD6-F1
#
_entry.id   AF-A0A1W6KFD6-F1
#
_cell.length_a   1.000
_cell.length_b   1.000
_cell.length_c   1.000
_cell.angle_alpha   90.00
_cell.angle_beta   90.00
_cell.angle_gamma   90.00
#
_symmetry.space_group_name_H-M   'P 1'
#
loop_
_entity.id
_entity.type
_entity.pdbx_description
1 polymer ?
#
loop_
_entity_poly.entity_id
_entity_poly.type
_entity_poly.pdbx_seq_one_letter_code
_entity_poly.pdbx_strand_id
1 'polypeptide(L)'
;MFGNILNRIRKKSEAEESIEIVPVPALVAVLLNKEKEKGSPLTEDEVINIRDGAACIAMPISVIPKLEERRGYADIDPEQAWEQWQEIREELHGNDNS
;
A
#
# COMPACT_ATOMS: atom_id res chain seq x y z
N MET A 1 18.83 -42.51 5.63
CA MET A 1 17.75 -42.12 4.67
C MET A 1 16.68 -41.18 5.26
N PHE A 2 16.82 -40.64 6.48
CA PHE A 2 15.80 -39.75 7.09
C PHE A 2 16.03 -38.24 6.87
N GLY A 3 17.26 -37.81 6.59
CA GLY A 3 17.60 -36.38 6.42
C GLY A 3 16.86 -35.70 5.25
N ASN A 4 16.63 -36.43 4.15
CA ASN A 4 15.93 -35.89 2.97
C ASN A 4 14.42 -35.73 3.21
N ILE A 5 13.84 -36.52 4.12
CA ILE A 5 12.41 -36.47 4.46
C ILE A 5 12.15 -35.28 5.38
N LEU A 6 12.98 -35.08 6.41
CA LEU A 6 12.92 -33.92 7.30
C LEU A 6 13.12 -32.60 6.55
N ASN A 7 14.03 -32.57 5.56
CA ASN A 7 14.23 -31.37 4.74
C ASN A 7 13.01 -31.09 3.84
N ARG A 8 12.33 -32.14 3.35
CA ARG A 8 11.10 -32.02 2.56
C ARG A 8 9.89 -31.61 3.40
N ILE A 9 9.83 -32.02 4.67
CA ILE A 9 8.82 -31.58 5.64
C ILE A 9 9.06 -30.13 6.06
N ARG A 10 10.32 -29.74 6.30
CA ARG A 10 10.72 -28.36 6.60
C ARG A 10 10.47 -27.40 5.43
N LYS A 11 10.63 -27.87 4.20
CA LYS A 11 10.27 -27.11 2.98
C LYS A 11 8.76 -27.04 2.73
N LYS A 12 7.98 -27.94 3.35
CA LYS A 12 6.50 -27.91 3.32
C LYS A 12 5.91 -27.02 4.42
N SER A 13 6.70 -26.64 5.44
CA SER A 13 6.32 -25.64 6.46
C SER A 13 6.67 -24.21 6.08
N GLU A 14 7.31 -23.98 4.93
CA GLU A 14 7.19 -22.71 4.20
C GLU A 14 5.77 -22.72 3.63
N ALA A 15 4.81 -22.28 4.46
CA ALA A 15 3.47 -21.98 4.00
C ALA A 15 3.58 -21.09 2.77
N GLU A 16 2.83 -21.40 1.73
CA GLU A 16 2.71 -20.58 0.53
C GLU A 16 2.35 -19.16 1.01
N GLU A 17 3.33 -18.26 0.98
CA GLU A 17 3.20 -16.95 1.58
C GLU A 17 2.17 -16.16 0.77
N SER A 18 1.16 -15.62 1.43
CA SER A 18 0.14 -14.81 0.76
C SER A 18 0.81 -13.65 0.02
N ILE A 19 0.41 -13.48 -1.23
CA ILE A 19 0.84 -12.39 -2.10
C ILE A 19 -0.26 -11.34 -2.11
N GLU A 20 0.14 -10.08 -2.08
CA GLU A 20 -0.74 -8.93 -2.17
C GLU A 20 -0.31 -8.00 -3.30
N ILE A 21 -1.28 -7.31 -3.90
CA ILE A 21 -1.06 -6.34 -4.98
C ILE A 21 -0.89 -4.97 -4.35
N VAL A 22 0.34 -4.45 -4.40
CA VAL A 22 0.71 -3.22 -3.69
C VAL A 22 1.04 -2.11 -4.68
N PRO A 23 0.43 -0.91 -4.56
CA PRO A 23 0.79 0.26 -5.34
C PRO A 23 2.26 0.70 -5.13
N VAL A 24 2.97 0.93 -6.24
CA VAL A 24 4.32 1.49 -6.26
C VAL A 24 4.42 2.52 -7.40
N PRO A 25 4.49 3.84 -7.11
CA PRO A 25 4.64 4.46 -5.78
C PRO A 25 3.40 4.30 -4.87
N ALA A 26 3.57 4.64 -3.59
CA ALA A 26 2.50 4.55 -2.58
C ALA A 26 1.25 5.30 -3.03
N LEU A 27 0.06 4.70 -2.92
CA LEU A 27 -1.18 5.32 -3.39
C LEU A 27 -1.45 6.64 -2.65
N VAL A 28 -1.23 6.68 -1.33
CA VAL A 28 -1.38 7.90 -0.52
C VAL A 28 -0.49 9.05 -1.02
N ALA A 29 0.74 8.73 -1.44
CA ALA A 29 1.67 9.72 -1.97
C ALA A 29 1.26 10.22 -3.37
N VAL A 30 0.72 9.33 -4.21
CA VAL A 30 0.18 9.69 -5.52
C VAL A 30 -1.03 10.62 -5.36
N LEU A 31 -1.97 10.28 -4.48
CA LEU A 31 -3.16 11.09 -4.20
C LEU A 31 -2.79 12.47 -3.67
N LEU A 32 -1.87 12.55 -2.69
CA LEU A 32 -1.38 13.83 -2.19
C LEU A 32 -0.75 14.69 -3.28
N ASN A 33 0.09 14.10 -4.14
CA ASN A 33 0.69 14.82 -5.24
C ASN A 33 -0.37 15.30 -6.24
N LYS A 34 -1.36 14.47 -6.58
CA LYS A 34 -2.46 14.81 -7.50
C LYS A 34 -3.36 15.91 -6.95
N GLU A 35 -3.66 15.89 -5.65
CA GLU A 35 -4.42 16.95 -5.01
C GLU A 35 -3.65 18.28 -5.01
N LYS A 36 -2.33 18.24 -4.73
CA LYS A 36 -1.45 19.42 -4.81
C LYS A 36 -1.36 19.97 -6.23
N GLU A 37 -1.24 19.11 -7.24
CA GLU A 37 -1.24 19.49 -8.66
C GLU A 37 -2.57 20.14 -9.06
N LYS A 38 -3.70 19.58 -8.59
CA LYS A 38 -5.04 20.11 -8.84
C LYS A 38 -5.29 21.44 -8.12
N GLY A 39 -4.68 21.64 -6.94
CA GLY A 39 -4.84 22.83 -6.11
C GLY A 39 -6.20 22.90 -5.39
N SER A 40 -6.97 21.81 -5.39
CA SER A 40 -8.27 21.70 -4.73
C SER A 40 -8.51 20.25 -4.33
N PRO A 41 -9.39 19.97 -3.35
CA PRO A 41 -9.68 18.60 -2.91
C PRO A 41 -10.02 17.65 -4.07
N LEU A 42 -9.51 16.42 -4.02
CA LEU A 42 -9.94 15.35 -4.91
C LEU A 42 -11.38 14.93 -4.57
N THR A 43 -12.16 14.66 -5.61
CA THR A 43 -13.47 14.02 -5.51
C THR A 43 -13.30 12.50 -5.41
N GLU A 44 -14.34 11.80 -4.95
CA GLU A 44 -14.34 10.33 -4.86
C GLU A 44 -14.02 9.67 -6.20
N ASP A 45 -14.67 10.13 -7.28
CA ASP A 45 -14.41 9.63 -8.64
C ASP A 45 -12.94 9.81 -9.05
N GLU A 46 -12.31 10.94 -8.71
CA GLU A 46 -10.90 11.15 -9.02
C GLU A 46 -9.98 10.22 -8.23
N VAL A 47 -10.26 10.01 -6.93
CA VAL A 47 -9.50 9.08 -6.08
C VAL A 47 -9.58 7.66 -6.62
N ILE A 48 -10.79 7.21 -6.98
CA ILE A 48 -11.02 5.89 -7.56
C ILE A 48 -10.30 5.75 -8.91
N ASN A 49 -10.39 6.76 -9.79
CA ASN A 49 -9.70 6.72 -11.08
C ASN A 49 -8.17 6.69 -10.93
N ILE A 50 -7.61 7.40 -9.95
CA ILE A 50 -6.16 7.36 -9.64
C ILE A 50 -5.77 5.97 -9.12
N ARG A 51 -6.57 5.39 -8.22
CA ARG A 51 -6.36 4.04 -7.66
C ARG A 51 -6.38 2.97 -8.75
N ASP A 52 -7.37 3.02 -9.65
CA ASP A 52 -7.51 2.07 -10.76
C ASP A 52 -6.37 2.20 -11.80
N GLY A 53 -5.78 3.39 -11.91
CA GLY A 53 -4.63 3.67 -12.79
C GLY A 53 -3.26 3.44 -12.16
N ALA A 54 -3.18 3.04 -10.89
CA ALA A 54 -1.92 2.89 -10.17
C ALA A 54 -1.08 1.72 -10.72
N ALA A 55 0.24 1.94 -10.83
CA ALA A 55 1.16 0.84 -11.09
C ALA A 55 1.32 0.00 -9.83
N CYS A 56 1.12 -1.32 -9.95
CA CYS A 56 1.18 -2.24 -8.82
C CYS A 56 2.21 -3.34 -9.03
N ILE A 57 2.74 -3.85 -7.92
CA ILE A 57 3.57 -5.05 -7.91
C ILE A 57 2.96 -6.09 -6.96
N ALA A 58 3.05 -7.35 -7.37
CA ALA A 58 2.70 -8.47 -6.51
C ALA A 58 3.88 -8.77 -5.59
N MET A 59 3.68 -8.74 -4.28
CA MET A 59 4.72 -9.08 -3.31
C MET A 59 4.18 -9.87 -2.11
N PRO A 60 5.04 -10.61 -1.39
CA PRO A 60 4.62 -11.30 -0.20
C PRO A 60 4.23 -10.33 0.93
N ILE A 61 3.18 -10.67 1.69
CA ILE A 61 2.67 -9.82 2.77
C ILE A 61 3.77 -9.50 3.80
N SER A 62 4.71 -10.42 4.08
CA SER A 62 5.80 -10.13 5.05
C SER A 62 6.79 -9.05 4.59
N VAL A 63 6.75 -8.67 3.31
CA VAL A 63 7.59 -7.61 2.73
C VAL A 63 6.95 -6.23 2.90
N ILE A 64 5.62 -6.14 3.00
CA ILE A 64 4.88 -4.86 3.08
C ILE A 64 5.33 -4.01 4.28
N PRO A 65 5.42 -4.53 5.52
CA PRO A 65 5.85 -3.70 6.65
C PRO A 65 7.28 -3.16 6.50
N LYS A 66 8.16 -3.89 5.83
CA LYS A 66 9.55 -3.45 5.55
C LYS A 66 9.57 -2.36 4.49
N LEU A 67 8.64 -2.40 3.54
CA LEU A 67 8.48 -1.36 2.53
C LEU A 67 7.97 -0.06 3.18
N GLU A 68 6.97 -0.17 4.04
CA GLU A 68 6.41 0.97 4.79
C GLU A 68 7.43 1.58 5.75
N GLU A 69 8.17 0.76 6.50
CA GLU A 69 9.26 1.21 7.38
C GLU A 69 10.33 1.99 6.58
N ARG A 70 10.69 1.51 5.39
CA ARG A 70 11.64 2.21 4.51
C ARG A 70 11.09 3.52 3.94
N ARG A 71 9.78 3.59 3.67
CA ARG A 71 9.09 4.81 3.24
C ARG A 71 8.96 5.82 4.39
N GLY A 72 8.85 5.34 5.63
CA GLY A 72 8.60 6.12 6.84
C GLY A 72 7.12 6.40 7.12
N TYR A 73 6.22 5.77 6.36
CA TYR A 73 4.77 5.90 6.49
C TYR A 73 4.06 4.67 5.88
N ALA A 74 2.88 4.36 6.40
CA ALA A 74 1.99 3.34 5.85
C ALA A 74 1.28 3.85 4.59
N ASP A 75 0.89 2.93 3.70
CA ASP A 75 0.03 3.28 2.56
C ASP A 75 -1.45 3.15 2.93
N ILE A 76 -2.34 3.63 2.05
CA ILE A 76 -3.78 3.35 2.18
C ILE A 76 -4.14 2.01 1.55
N ASP A 77 -5.17 1.39 2.09
CA ASP A 77 -5.81 0.21 1.50
C ASP A 77 -6.49 0.59 0.17
N PRO A 78 -6.07 0.01 -0.98
CA PRO A 78 -6.72 0.27 -2.26
C PRO A 78 -8.21 -0.10 -2.29
N GLU A 79 -8.67 -1.04 -1.46
CA GLU A 79 -10.10 -1.42 -1.38
C GLU A 79 -10.94 -0.39 -0.59
N GLN A 80 -10.30 0.45 0.22
CA GLN A 80 -10.93 1.51 1.03
C GLN A 80 -10.33 2.89 0.70
N ALA A 81 -9.94 3.07 -0.57
CA ALA A 81 -9.10 4.19 -0.99
C ALA A 81 -9.76 5.55 -0.75
N TRP A 82 -11.08 5.67 -0.92
CA TRP A 82 -11.78 6.93 -0.70
C TRP A 82 -11.85 7.27 0.78
N GLU A 83 -12.32 6.33 1.59
CA GLU A 83 -12.53 6.50 3.03
C GLU A 83 -11.22 6.85 3.74
N GLN A 84 -10.17 6.05 3.51
CA GLN A 84 -8.85 6.30 4.12
C GLN A 84 -8.18 7.56 3.59
N TRP A 85 -8.41 7.91 2.31
CA TRP A 85 -7.91 9.18 1.79
C TRP A 85 -8.55 10.37 2.51
N GLN A 86 -9.87 10.35 2.78
CA GLN A 86 -10.51 11.45 3.51
C GLN A 86 -9.91 11.63 4.90
N GLU A 87 -9.70 10.54 5.64
CA GLU A 87 -9.09 10.57 6.97
C GLU A 87 -7.67 11.17 6.93
N ILE A 88 -6.79 10.63 6.09
CA ILE A 88 -5.39 11.06 6.01
C ILE A 88 -5.27 12.48 5.43
N ARG A 89 -6.11 12.83 4.46
CA ARG A 89 -6.11 14.16 3.84
C ARG A 89 -6.35 15.25 4.87
N GLU A 90 -7.26 15.04 5.81
CA GLU A 90 -7.51 16.00 6.90
C GLU A 90 -6.28 16.19 7.78
N GLU A 91 -5.58 15.11 8.13
CA GLU A 91 -4.35 15.17 8.91
C GLU A 91 -3.22 15.90 8.15
N LEU A 92 -3.05 15.60 6.86
CA LEU A 92 -1.99 16.16 6.04
C LEU A 92 -2.16 17.67 5.81
N HIS A 93 -3.38 18.15 5.59
CA HIS A 93 -3.65 19.60 5.43
C HIS A 93 -3.87 20.32 6.76
N GLY A 94 -4.26 19.61 7.83
CA GLY A 94 -4.38 20.15 9.18
C GLY A 94 -3.04 20.59 9.75
N ASN A 95 -1.96 19.93 9.34
CA ASN A 95 -0.59 20.24 9.76
C ASN A 95 0.04 21.45 9.05
N ASP A 96 -0.59 21.99 7.99
CA ASP A 96 -0.10 23.17 7.27
C ASP A 96 -0.47 24.49 7.97
N ASN A 97 -1.21 24.44 9.08
CA ASN A 97 -1.66 25.60 9.88
C ASN A 97 -0.95 25.74 11.25
N SER A 98 0.21 25.09 11.47
CA SER A 98 1.03 25.23 12.69
C SER A 98 2.42 25.82 12.44
#